data_AF-A0A8W8INC8-F1
#
_entry.id   AF-A0A8W8INC8-F1
#
_cell.length_a   1.000
_cell.length_b   1.000
_cell.length_c   1.000
_cell.angle_alpha   90.00
_cell.angle_beta   90.00
_cell.angle_gamma   90.00
#
_symmetry.space_group_name_H-M   'P 1'
#
loop_
_entity.id
_entity.type
_entity.pdbx_description
1 polymer ?
#
loop_
_entity_poly.entity_id
_entity_poly.type
_entity_poly.pdbx_seq_one_letter_code
_entity_poly.pdbx_strand_id
1 'polypeptide(L)'
;MAEACRFETASSSPNMDVELWRVKKLIQSLDTARGNGTSMISLIIPQNGQLSIVNKMLTEEMGTAARIKSRVNRQSVQSAISSVQQRLKLYRTVPKNGLVIFCGTIITEEGKEKLINMDFEAYRPINRSLYHCDNKFHTELLRA
;
A
#
# COMPACT_ATOMS: atom_id res chain seq x y z
N MET A 1 19.22 -36.59 18.68
CA MET A 1 17.93 -35.92 18.40
C MET A 1 18.27 -34.52 17.90
N ALA A 2 18.71 -34.37 16.64
CA ALA A 2 17.89 -34.07 15.44
C ALA A 2 17.08 -32.76 15.65
N GLU A 3 17.27 -31.68 14.91
CA GLU A 3 17.42 -31.56 13.46
C GLU A 3 18.09 -30.22 13.05
N ALA A 4 18.80 -30.23 11.92
CA ALA A 4 19.42 -29.07 11.29
C ALA A 4 18.51 -28.53 10.16
N CYS A 5 18.40 -27.21 10.01
CA CYS A 5 18.04 -26.57 8.73
C CYS A 5 18.60 -25.13 8.73
N ARG A 6 19.88 -24.97 8.40
CA ARG A 6 20.34 -24.43 7.10
C ARG A 6 19.63 -23.13 6.72
N PHE A 7 20.25 -22.01 7.08
CA PHE A 7 20.05 -20.76 6.34
C PHE A 7 20.61 -21.01 4.93
N GLU A 8 19.72 -21.35 4.00
CA GLU A 8 20.09 -21.61 2.62
C GLU A 8 20.74 -20.35 2.05
N THR A 9 21.96 -20.54 1.55
CA THR A 9 22.75 -19.56 0.81
C THR A 9 21.86 -18.95 -0.27
N ALA A 10 21.49 -17.68 -0.11
CA ALA A 10 20.81 -16.94 -1.17
C ALA A 10 21.79 -16.79 -2.32
N SER A 11 21.58 -17.60 -3.35
CA SER A 11 22.13 -17.42 -4.68
C SER A 11 21.95 -15.96 -5.09
N SER A 12 23.06 -15.25 -5.21
CA SER A 12 23.13 -13.89 -5.75
C SER A 12 22.67 -13.92 -7.21
N SER A 13 21.35 -13.92 -7.39
CA SER A 13 20.71 -13.75 -8.67
C SER A 13 20.64 -12.25 -8.92
N PRO A 14 21.23 -11.71 -10.00
CA PRO A 14 21.23 -10.27 -10.27
C PRO A 14 19.82 -9.66 -10.31
N ASN A 15 18.79 -10.47 -10.50
CA ASN A 15 17.40 -10.05 -10.45
C ASN A 15 16.92 -9.60 -9.05
N MET A 16 17.40 -10.21 -7.96
CA MET A 16 16.96 -9.83 -6.61
C MET A 16 17.49 -8.45 -6.21
N ASP A 17 18.73 -8.14 -6.57
CA ASP A 17 19.33 -6.82 -6.32
C ASP A 17 18.64 -5.72 -7.14
N VAL A 18 18.23 -6.02 -8.37
CA VAL A 18 17.46 -5.10 -9.23
C VAL A 18 16.06 -4.84 -8.65
N GLU A 19 15.36 -5.87 -8.18
CA GLU A 19 14.04 -5.72 -7.56
C GLU A 19 14.12 -4.94 -6.24
N LEU A 20 15.14 -5.21 -5.41
CA LEU A 20 15.39 -4.44 -4.20
C LEU A 20 15.67 -2.97 -4.50
N TRP A 21 16.46 -2.69 -5.55
CA TRP A 21 16.74 -1.33 -5.99
C TRP A 21 15.47 -0.61 -6.49
N ARG A 22 14.60 -1.31 -7.24
CA ARG A 22 13.31 -0.78 -7.69
C ARG A 22 12.42 -0.41 -6.51
N VAL A 23 12.29 -1.29 -5.51
CA VAL A 23 11.47 -1.03 -4.32
C VAL A 23 12.05 0.14 -3.50
N LYS A 24 13.38 0.20 -3.31
CA LYS A 24 14.02 1.34 -2.63
C LYS A 24 13.75 2.67 -3.35
N LYS A 25 13.84 2.68 -4.68
CA LYS A 25 13.56 3.86 -5.50
C LYS A 25 12.08 4.26 -5.45
N LEU A 26 11.17 3.28 -5.42
CA LEU A 26 9.74 3.52 -5.20
C LEU A 26 9.48 4.14 -3.83
N ILE A 27 10.07 3.60 -2.76
CA ILE A 27 9.95 4.17 -1.40
C ILE A 27 10.43 5.61 -1.37
N GLN A 28 11.57 5.91 -1.99
CA GLN A 28 12.09 7.28 -2.07
C GLN A 28 11.14 8.21 -2.82
N SER A 29 10.54 7.73 -3.92
CA SER A 29 9.58 8.49 -4.72
C SER A 29 8.28 8.76 -3.95
N LEU A 30 7.81 7.79 -3.18
CA LEU A 30 6.62 7.90 -2.31
C LEU A 30 6.86 8.83 -1.11
N ASP A 31 8.09 8.95 -0.61
CA ASP A 31 8.45 9.85 0.49
C ASP A 31 8.51 11.32 0.03
N THR A 32 8.94 11.55 -1.21
CA THR A 32 8.90 12.89 -1.84
C THR A 32 7.49 13.32 -2.24
N ALA A 33 6.59 12.35 -2.46
CA ALA A 33 5.22 12.60 -2.86
C ALA A 33 4.40 13.17 -1.69
N ARG A 34 4.11 14.47 -1.72
CA ARG A 34 3.21 15.13 -0.77
C ARG A 34 1.88 15.50 -1.43
N GLY A 35 0.78 15.15 -0.77
CA GLY A 35 -0.57 15.55 -1.17
C GLY A 35 -0.99 16.88 -0.53
N ASN A 36 -2.03 17.51 -1.10
CA ASN A 36 -2.60 18.76 -0.59
C ASN A 36 -3.67 18.53 0.51
N GLY A 37 -3.48 17.52 1.35
CA GLY A 37 -4.44 17.13 2.39
C GLY A 37 -4.32 15.65 2.80
N THR A 38 -5.31 15.17 3.55
CA THR A 38 -5.44 13.78 4.04
C THR A 38 -6.11 12.89 3.00
N SER A 39 -5.34 12.33 2.06
CA SER A 39 -5.87 11.45 1.02
C SER A 39 -4.89 10.36 0.59
N MET A 40 -3.82 10.15 1.35
CA MET A 40 -2.81 9.15 1.07
C MET A 40 -3.11 7.91 1.88
N ILE A 41 -3.69 6.91 1.21
CA ILE A 41 -4.01 5.61 1.79
C ILE A 41 -2.82 4.68 1.56
N SER A 42 -2.32 4.15 2.66
CA SER A 42 -1.32 3.07 2.69
C SER A 42 -2.01 1.83 3.22
N LEU A 43 -2.20 0.83 2.35
CA LEU A 43 -2.81 -0.45 2.70
C LEU A 43 -1.81 -1.57 2.46
N ILE A 44 -1.54 -2.33 3.51
CA ILE A 44 -0.64 -3.48 3.50
C ILE A 44 -1.41 -4.69 4.01
N ILE A 45 -1.45 -5.72 3.18
CA ILE A 45 -2.17 -6.96 3.43
C ILE A 45 -1.14 -8.07 3.59
N PRO A 46 -1.13 -8.79 4.73
CA PRO A 46 -0.19 -9.88 4.96
C PRO A 46 -0.54 -11.09 4.08
N GLN A 47 0.42 -12.00 3.89
CA GLN A 47 0.27 -13.22 3.07
C GLN A 47 -0.94 -14.11 3.44
N ASN A 48 -1.32 -14.11 4.72
CA ASN A 48 -2.46 -14.88 5.24
C ASN A 48 -3.75 -14.04 5.35
N GLY A 49 -3.74 -12.83 4.81
CA GLY A 49 -4.87 -11.92 4.85
C GLY A 49 -6.02 -12.41 3.97
N GLN A 50 -7.26 -12.26 4.45
CA GLN A 50 -8.45 -12.48 3.63
C GLN A 50 -8.92 -11.15 3.03
N LEU A 51 -9.06 -11.11 1.71
CA LEU A 51 -9.54 -9.93 0.98
C LEU A 51 -10.94 -9.50 1.43
N SER A 52 -11.79 -10.44 1.85
CA SER A 52 -13.12 -10.17 2.38
C SER A 52 -13.09 -9.30 3.64
N ILE A 53 -12.15 -9.55 4.55
CA ILE A 53 -11.99 -8.77 5.78
C ILE A 53 -11.54 -7.34 5.45
N VAL A 54 -10.59 -7.22 4.52
CA VAL A 54 -10.09 -5.91 4.07
C VAL A 54 -11.19 -5.12 3.35
N ASN A 55 -11.99 -5.77 2.50
CA ASN A 55 -13.15 -5.13 1.85
C ASN A 55 -14.19 -4.64 2.87
N LYS A 56 -14.44 -5.44 3.92
CA LYS A 56 -15.36 -5.04 5.00
C LYS A 56 -14.83 -3.81 5.73
N MET A 57 -13.55 -3.81 6.13
CA MET A 57 -12.89 -2.66 6.75
C MET A 57 -13.00 -1.40 5.87
N LEU A 58 -12.67 -1.51 4.58
CA LEU A 58 -12.76 -0.36 3.65
C LEU A 58 -14.20 0.16 3.51
N THR A 59 -15.21 -0.71 3.62
CA THR A 59 -16.63 -0.30 3.59
C THR A 59 -17.04 0.45 4.85
N GLU A 60 -16.56 0.01 6.01
CA GLU A 60 -16.77 0.71 7.29
C GLU A 60 -16.06 2.09 7.27
N GLU A 61 -14.84 2.14 6.74
CA GLU A 61 -14.07 3.37 6.55
C GLU A 61 -14.75 4.35 5.59
N MET A 62 -15.38 3.85 4.53
CA MET A 62 -16.19 4.68 3.63
C MET A 62 -17.36 5.35 4.36
N GLY A 63 -18.03 4.62 5.26
CA GLY A 63 -19.11 5.14 6.10
C GLY A 63 -18.62 6.17 7.10
N THR A 64 -17.44 5.96 7.70
CA THR A 64 -16.80 6.91 8.61
C THR A 64 -16.36 8.18 7.87
N ALA A 65 -15.78 8.05 6.68
CA ALA A 65 -15.38 9.17 5.83
C ALA A 65 -16.57 10.09 5.49
N ALA A 66 -17.78 9.54 5.37
CA ALA A 66 -19.00 10.33 5.13
C ALA A 66 -19.30 11.35 6.26
N ARG A 67 -18.82 11.11 7.48
CA ARG A 67 -19.00 11.99 8.66
C ARG A 67 -18.02 13.17 8.69
N ILE A 68 -17.03 13.21 7.79
CA ILE A 68 -16.08 14.34 7.71
C ILE A 68 -16.85 15.62 7.36
N LYS A 69 -16.62 16.68 8.16
CA LYS A 69 -17.31 17.98 8.02
C LYS A 69 -16.91 18.74 6.75
N SER A 70 -15.62 18.73 6.41
CA SER A 70 -15.11 19.37 5.18
C SER A 70 -15.57 18.58 3.95
N ARG A 71 -16.36 19.23 3.07
CA ARG A 71 -16.84 18.63 1.82
C ARG A 71 -15.69 18.17 0.92
N VAL A 72 -14.63 18.99 0.81
CA VAL A 72 -13.48 18.71 -0.06
C VAL A 72 -12.68 17.52 0.45
N ASN A 73 -12.40 17.47 1.77
CA ASN A 73 -11.66 16.36 2.37
C ASN A 73 -12.48 15.08 2.33
N ARG A 74 -13.79 15.16 2.58
CA ARG A 74 -14.70 14.02 2.45
C ARG A 74 -14.67 13.43 1.06
N GLN A 75 -14.81 14.26 0.02
CA GLN A 75 -14.77 13.80 -1.36
C GLN A 75 -13.44 13.13 -1.69
N SER A 76 -12.33 13.73 -1.25
CA SER A 76 -10.98 13.21 -1.53
C SER A 76 -10.73 11.86 -0.87
N VAL A 77 -11.12 11.69 0.40
CA VAL A 77 -11.01 10.42 1.12
C VAL A 77 -11.91 9.35 0.50
N GLN A 78 -13.17 9.69 0.18
CA GLN A 78 -14.09 8.73 -0.45
C GLN A 78 -13.60 8.27 -1.82
N SER A 79 -13.06 9.18 -2.63
CA SER A 79 -12.45 8.85 -3.93
C SER A 79 -11.21 7.96 -3.78
N ALA A 80 -10.37 8.20 -2.76
CA ALA A 80 -9.21 7.35 -2.48
C ALA A 80 -9.62 5.93 -2.03
N ILE A 81 -10.57 5.79 -1.10
CA ILE A 81 -11.07 4.48 -0.65
C ILE A 81 -11.71 3.72 -1.82
N SER A 82 -12.50 4.41 -2.66
CA SER A 82 -13.11 3.81 -3.86
C SER A 82 -12.06 3.28 -4.82
N SER A 83 -10.97 4.01 -5.01
CA SER A 83 -9.84 3.59 -5.85
C SER A 83 -9.15 2.34 -5.30
N VAL A 84 -8.92 2.27 -3.98
CA VAL A 84 -8.36 1.07 -3.32
C VAL A 84 -9.28 -0.14 -3.51
N GLN A 85 -10.59 0.03 -3.30
CA GLN A 85 -11.57 -1.05 -3.49
C GLN A 85 -11.60 -1.55 -4.94
N GLN A 86 -11.46 -0.66 -5.93
CA GLN A 86 -11.35 -1.05 -7.33
C GLN A 86 -10.08 -1.86 -7.59
N ARG A 87 -8.93 -1.45 -7.04
CA ARG A 87 -7.68 -2.22 -7.15
C ARG A 87 -7.80 -3.58 -6.48
N LEU A 88 -8.41 -3.63 -5.29
CA LEU A 88 -8.55 -4.86 -4.52
C LEU A 88 -9.40 -5.91 -5.24
N LYS A 89 -10.38 -5.49 -6.07
CA LYS A 89 -11.20 -6.39 -6.89
C LYS A 89 -10.42 -7.09 -8.01
N LEU A 90 -9.28 -6.54 -8.45
CA LEU A 90 -8.44 -7.18 -9.48
C LEU A 90 -7.75 -8.44 -8.94
N TYR A 91 -7.56 -8.51 -7.62
CA TYR A 91 -6.95 -9.65 -6.96
C TYR A 91 -8.03 -10.61 -6.46
N ARG A 92 -7.98 -11.87 -6.91
CA ARG A 92 -8.87 -12.93 -6.40
C ARG A 92 -8.37 -13.53 -5.08
N THR A 93 -7.06 -13.56 -4.90
CA THR A 93 -6.37 -14.08 -3.71
C THR A 93 -5.18 -13.18 -3.39
N VAL A 94 -4.79 -13.13 -2.11
CA VAL A 94 -3.57 -12.42 -1.71
C VAL A 94 -2.34 -13.19 -2.22
N PRO A 95 -1.37 -12.52 -2.86
CA PRO A 95 -0.12 -13.14 -3.29
C PRO A 95 0.73 -13.61 -2.11
N LYS A 96 1.72 -14.47 -2.38
CA LYS A 96 2.44 -15.25 -1.35
C LYS A 96 3.25 -14.38 -0.39
N ASN A 97 3.77 -13.24 -0.83
CA ASN A 97 4.53 -12.34 0.04
C ASN A 97 3.68 -11.22 0.66
N GLY A 98 2.38 -11.18 0.38
CA GLY A 98 1.49 -10.10 0.77
C GLY A 98 1.34 -9.04 -0.31
N LEU A 99 0.31 -8.21 -0.17
CA LEU A 99 -0.08 -7.18 -1.14
C LEU A 99 0.07 -5.79 -0.53
N VAL A 100 0.71 -4.90 -1.27
CA VAL A 100 0.85 -3.50 -0.91
C VAL A 100 0.05 -2.68 -1.91
N ILE A 101 -0.79 -1.78 -1.40
CA ILE A 101 -1.56 -0.84 -2.20
C ILE A 101 -1.35 0.56 -1.65
N PHE A 102 -0.87 1.45 -2.51
CA PHE A 102 -0.79 2.88 -2.28
C PHE A 102 -1.76 3.60 -3.21
N CYS A 103 -2.66 4.36 -2.60
CA CYS A 103 -3.60 5.20 -3.33
C CYS A 103 -3.55 6.61 -2.75
N GLY A 104 -3.50 7.61 -3.61
CA GLY A 104 -3.61 8.99 -3.18
C GLY A 104 -3.57 9.98 -4.32
N THR A 105 -3.82 11.23 -4.01
CA THR A 105 -3.77 12.31 -5.00
C THR A 105 -2.61 13.23 -4.65
N ILE A 106 -1.68 13.38 -5.59
CA ILE A 106 -0.54 14.27 -5.46
C ILE A 106 -0.73 15.48 -6.38
N ILE A 107 -0.21 16.63 -5.96
CA ILE A 107 -0.13 17.79 -6.83
C ILE A 107 1.24 17.77 -7.49
N THR A 108 1.26 17.79 -8.82
CA THR A 108 2.48 17.93 -9.62
C THR A 108 2.96 19.38 -9.61
N GLU A 109 4.22 19.63 -9.95
CA GLU A 109 4.78 20.99 -10.00
C GLU A 109 4.02 21.93 -10.96
N GLU A 110 3.32 21.36 -11.96
CA GLU A 110 2.42 22.08 -12.86
C GLU A 110 1.06 22.48 -12.22
N GLY A 111 0.85 22.21 -10.93
CA GLY A 111 -0.41 22.47 -10.22
C GLY A 111 -1.55 21.52 -10.60
N LYS A 112 -1.28 20.48 -11.40
CA LYS A 112 -2.28 19.47 -11.77
C LYS A 112 -2.34 18.37 -10.72
N GLU A 113 -3.57 17.98 -10.38
CA GLU A 113 -3.86 16.83 -9.53
C GLU A 113 -3.61 15.53 -10.31
N LYS A 114 -2.77 14.66 -9.75
CA LYS A 114 -2.47 13.34 -10.29
C LYS A 114 -2.86 12.26 -9.28
N LEU A 115 -3.70 11.34 -9.72
CA LEU A 115 -4.03 10.14 -8.96
C LEU A 115 -2.86 9.15 -9.04
N ILE A 116 -2.31 8.77 -7.89
CA ILE A 116 -1.30 7.73 -7.74
C ILE A 116 -1.98 6.48 -7.23
N ASN A 117 -2.00 5.45 -8.07
CA ASN A 117 -2.55 4.14 -7.75
C ASN A 117 -1.48 3.10 -8.05
N MET A 118 -0.74 2.68 -7.03
CA MET A 118 0.31 1.68 -7.13
C MET A 118 -0.03 0.46 -6.30
N ASP A 119 0.11 -0.71 -6.90
CA ASP A 119 -0.06 -2.01 -6.29
C ASP A 119 1.10 -2.91 -6.70
N PHE A 120 1.66 -3.60 -5.72
CA PHE A 120 2.74 -4.55 -5.96
C PHE A 120 2.79 -5.59 -4.85
N GLU A 121 3.39 -6.74 -5.17
CA GLU A 121 3.73 -7.76 -4.20
C GLU A 121 5.04 -7.39 -3.50
N ALA A 122 5.10 -7.54 -2.18
CA ALA A 122 6.32 -7.28 -1.44
C ALA A 122 7.41 -8.33 -1.76
N TYR A 123 8.67 -7.92 -1.80
CA TYR A 123 9.80 -8.84 -1.99
C TYR A 123 10.08 -9.69 -0.74
N ARG A 124 9.63 -9.23 0.43
CA ARG A 124 9.68 -9.94 1.71
C ARG A 124 8.27 -10.22 2.21
N PRO A 125 8.01 -11.40 2.81
CA PRO A 125 6.70 -11.74 3.34
C PRO A 125 6.35 -10.81 4.50
N ILE A 126 5.20 -10.15 4.39
CA ILE A 126 4.69 -9.25 5.43
C ILE A 126 3.69 -10.02 6.32
N ASN A 127 3.91 -9.95 7.65
CA ASN A 127 3.04 -10.58 8.63
C ASN A 127 2.06 -9.60 9.31
N ARG A 128 2.34 -8.29 9.25
CA ARG A 128 1.51 -7.24 9.86
C ARG A 128 0.62 -6.59 8.80
N SER A 129 -0.66 -6.45 9.08
CA SER A 129 -1.54 -5.57 8.31
C SER A 129 -1.37 -4.13 8.75
N LEU A 130 -1.46 -3.20 7.80
CA LEU A 130 -1.46 -1.76 8.08
C LEU A 130 -2.47 -1.10 7.16
N TYR A 131 -3.35 -0.30 7.75
CA TYR A 131 -4.21 0.62 7.02
C TYR A 131 -4.05 1.99 7.66
N HIS A 132 -3.65 2.98 6.86
CA HIS A 132 -3.49 4.34 7.33
C HIS A 132 -3.85 5.34 6.23
N CYS A 133 -4.61 6.36 6.59
CA CYS A 133 -4.99 7.47 5.71
C CYS A 133 -4.44 8.76 6.32
N ASP A 134 -3.44 9.35 5.68
CA ASP A 134 -2.80 10.58 6.15
C ASP A 134 -2.41 11.47 4.96
N ASN A 135 -1.60 12.50 5.21
CA ASN A 135 -1.00 13.36 4.20
C ASN A 135 0.25 12.76 3.52
N LYS A 136 0.78 11.66 4.05
CA LYS A 136 2.00 10.98 3.59
C LYS A 136 1.78 9.46 3.48
N PHE A 137 2.54 8.83 2.59
CA PHE A 137 2.57 7.37 2.50
C PHE A 137 3.42 6.76 3.63
N HIS A 138 2.86 5.74 4.28
CA HIS A 138 3.52 5.01 5.34
C HIS A 138 4.20 3.77 4.75
N THR A 139 5.53 3.82 4.64
CA THR A 139 6.36 2.76 4.07
C THR A 139 7.19 2.01 5.11
N GLU A 140 6.87 2.18 6.40
CA GLU A 140 7.66 1.65 7.52
C GLU A 140 7.85 0.13 7.45
N LEU A 141 6.82 -0.61 7.04
CA LEU A 141 6.88 -2.06 6.92
C LEU A 141 7.69 -2.56 5.71
N LEU A 142 8.05 -1.68 4.78
CA LEU A 142 8.81 -2.03 3.56
C LEU A 142 10.30 -1.68 3.66
N ARG A 143 10.66 -0.80 4.60
CA ARG A 143 12.05 -0.37 4.86
C ARG A 143 12.83 -1.40 5.69
N ALA A 144 12.14 -2.27 6.42
CA ALA A 144 12.72 -3.29 7.31
C ALA A 144 13.36 -4.47 6.55
#